data_AF-A0A958PLE4-F1
#
_entry.id   AF-A0A958PLE4-F1
#
_cell.length_a   1.000
_cell.length_b   1.000
_cell.length_c   1.000
_cell.angle_alpha   90.00
_cell.angle_beta   90.00
_cell.angle_gamma   90.00
#
_symmetry.space_group_name_H-M   'P 1'
#
loop_
_entity.id
_entity.type
_entity.pdbx_description
1 polymer ?
#
loop_
_entity_poly.entity_id
_entity_poly.type
_entity_poly.pdbx_seq_one_letter_code
_entity_poly.pdbx_strand_id
1 'polypeptide(L)'
;LYIDVIADPKPPQWLQSPIVFNAVALEAFKETLKDKATDPKGYPLSFSKKSGPTWLNVATNGDLSGTPPLSAVGVNDFVVVVSNAAFSVENTVIIHVSKPPVTLNVVIKDKVEGASSETLWVIDKATDCTPLLSDVRNQITQFSNILSTIKSDHKAAMLMSQPSVSNGSPVTVGGQAIMEGYGTNFTNSFRSYLDQISWQNALNSPTWTLQLFYDKLTNFSFVPQEYFRNDVPQDVLIVTNRDDQYTYFANGTPYQGDLPIDYAQRFIATHNKVNKAYRVSAMGHWCNGFAYDVLAEETDGKIYDTCKVSVGSALRDFADGVVRRASLAAQRRIPLEVAPKPESIQVSINGQILDASQGHWEYRTAQNEVFIFFERLPFQVKAGDTITIRYERADRRLATLR
;
A
#
# COMPACT_ATOMS: atom_id res chain seq x y z
N LEU A 1 17.04 -86.28 -10.90
CA LEU A 1 18.02 -85.27 -10.44
C LEU A 1 17.27 -83.95 -10.37
N TYR A 2 16.92 -83.48 -9.17
CA TYR A 2 16.43 -82.11 -9.00
C TYR A 2 17.66 -81.23 -8.81
N ILE A 3 17.88 -80.27 -9.72
CA ILE A 3 18.91 -79.24 -9.56
C ILE A 3 18.20 -78.06 -8.90
N ASP A 4 18.52 -77.79 -7.64
CA ASP A 4 18.17 -76.52 -7.02
C ASP A 4 19.12 -75.44 -7.56
N VAL A 5 18.57 -74.52 -8.35
CA VAL A 5 19.28 -73.29 -8.70
C VAL A 5 19.18 -72.37 -7.50
N ILE A 6 20.27 -72.27 -6.73
CA ILE A 6 20.35 -71.32 -5.62
C ILE A 6 20.48 -69.92 -6.22
N ALA A 7 19.57 -69.02 -5.85
CA ALA A 7 19.68 -67.60 -6.18
C ALA A 7 20.97 -67.01 -5.59
N ASP A 8 21.72 -66.21 -6.35
CA ASP A 8 22.85 -65.38 -5.89
C ASP A 8 22.39 -63.92 -5.72
N PRO A 9 21.68 -63.59 -4.61
CA PRO A 9 21.26 -62.23 -4.36
C PRO A 9 22.49 -61.30 -4.25
N LYS A 10 22.32 -60.04 -4.63
CA LYS A 10 23.32 -58.98 -4.36
C LYS A 10 22.74 -58.00 -3.35
N PRO A 11 23.56 -57.30 -2.56
CA PRO A 11 23.04 -56.26 -1.68
C PRO A 11 22.29 -55.17 -2.47
N PRO A 12 21.16 -54.65 -1.93
CA PRO A 12 20.53 -53.47 -2.50
C PRO A 12 21.44 -52.26 -2.37
N GLN A 13 21.23 -51.23 -3.19
CA GLN A 13 22.09 -50.05 -3.27
C GLN A 13 21.27 -48.79 -3.09
N TRP A 14 21.79 -47.85 -2.30
CA TRP A 14 21.29 -46.48 -2.26
C TRP A 14 21.88 -45.69 -3.43
N LEU A 15 21.04 -44.92 -4.11
CA LEU A 15 21.42 -44.07 -5.25
C LEU A 15 21.91 -42.69 -4.82
N GLN A 16 21.68 -42.33 -3.56
CA GLN A 16 22.07 -41.05 -2.97
C GLN A 16 22.43 -41.27 -1.50
N SER A 17 23.54 -40.68 -1.03
CA SER A 17 23.95 -40.70 0.38
C SER A 17 24.73 -39.43 0.75
N PRO A 18 24.31 -38.63 1.75
CA PRO A 18 23.04 -38.73 2.47
C PRO A 18 21.85 -38.32 1.59
N ILE A 19 20.65 -38.77 1.94
CA ILE A 19 19.39 -38.29 1.37
C ILE A 19 18.93 -37.07 2.16
N VAL A 20 18.55 -35.97 1.50
CA VAL A 20 18.21 -34.71 2.16
C VAL A 20 16.80 -34.27 1.79
N PHE A 21 16.01 -33.90 2.81
CA PHE A 21 14.68 -33.31 2.66
C PHE A 21 14.53 -32.04 3.51
N ASN A 22 13.47 -31.27 3.25
CA ASN A 22 13.04 -30.15 4.08
C ASN A 22 11.65 -30.43 4.65
N ALA A 23 11.37 -29.95 5.86
CA ALA A 23 10.06 -30.02 6.48
C ALA A 23 9.76 -28.75 7.26
N VAL A 24 8.49 -28.49 7.52
CA VAL A 24 8.03 -27.39 8.37
C VAL A 24 7.45 -27.97 9.64
N ALA A 25 7.92 -27.49 10.80
CA ALA A 25 7.38 -27.92 12.08
C ALA A 25 5.85 -27.68 12.13
N LEU A 26 5.12 -28.65 12.69
CA LEU A 26 3.67 -28.70 12.80
C LEU A 26 2.90 -28.95 11.49
N GLU A 27 3.59 -29.08 10.35
CA GLU A 27 2.97 -29.45 9.07
C GLU A 27 3.20 -30.94 8.76
N ALA A 28 2.30 -31.54 7.96
CA ALA A 28 2.45 -32.93 7.56
C ALA A 28 3.60 -33.07 6.55
N PHE A 29 4.61 -33.86 6.92
CA PHE A 29 5.69 -34.29 6.05
C PHE A 29 5.26 -35.52 5.26
N LYS A 30 5.47 -35.52 3.94
CA LYS A 30 5.22 -36.66 3.05
C LYS A 30 6.26 -36.68 1.95
N GLU A 31 7.06 -37.75 1.91
CA GLU A 31 8.12 -37.96 0.90
C GLU A 31 8.26 -39.46 0.62
N THR A 32 9.21 -39.86 -0.24
CA THR A 32 9.46 -41.29 -0.52
C THR A 32 10.95 -41.60 -0.67
N LEU A 33 11.33 -42.82 -0.29
CA LEU A 33 12.65 -43.42 -0.50
C LEU A 33 12.69 -44.35 -1.72
N LYS A 34 11.54 -44.62 -2.34
CA LYS A 34 11.41 -45.65 -3.38
C LYS A 34 12.32 -45.41 -4.58
N ASP A 35 12.53 -44.15 -4.96
CA ASP A 35 13.40 -43.74 -6.07
C ASP A 35 14.85 -43.50 -5.63
N LYS A 36 15.16 -43.71 -4.34
CA LYS A 36 16.49 -43.49 -3.76
C LYS A 36 17.28 -44.78 -3.57
N ALA A 37 16.70 -45.93 -3.88
CA ALA A 37 17.37 -47.22 -3.80
C ALA A 37 17.02 -48.13 -4.98
N THR A 38 17.91 -49.07 -5.29
CA THR A 38 17.72 -50.07 -6.35
C THR A 38 18.28 -51.43 -5.93
N ASP A 39 17.79 -52.49 -6.55
CA ASP A 39 18.38 -53.82 -6.45
C ASP A 39 19.00 -54.22 -7.80
N PRO A 40 20.30 -54.56 -7.87
CA PRO A 40 20.95 -54.93 -9.12
C PRO A 40 20.36 -56.15 -9.84
N LYS A 41 19.59 -56.98 -9.14
CA LYS A 41 18.93 -58.18 -9.67
C LYS A 41 17.41 -58.00 -9.75
N GLY A 42 16.89 -56.82 -9.43
CA GLY A 42 15.46 -56.51 -9.47
C GLY A 42 14.64 -57.15 -8.36
N TYR A 43 15.25 -57.61 -7.27
CA TYR A 43 14.50 -58.11 -6.11
C TYR A 43 13.63 -57.01 -5.48
N PRO A 44 12.43 -57.34 -4.97
CA PRO A 44 11.60 -56.37 -4.26
C PRO A 44 12.33 -55.76 -3.07
N LEU A 45 12.25 -54.43 -2.95
CA LEU A 45 12.84 -53.68 -1.85
C LEU A 45 11.81 -53.41 -0.76
N SER A 46 12.25 -53.50 0.48
CA SER A 46 11.53 -53.08 1.67
C SER A 46 12.35 -52.06 2.47
N PHE A 47 11.68 -51.10 3.06
CA PHE A 47 12.31 -49.99 3.78
C PHE A 47 11.92 -50.01 5.26
N SER A 48 12.83 -49.53 6.13
CA SER A 48 12.54 -49.35 7.55
C SER A 48 13.38 -48.25 8.17
N LYS A 49 12.93 -47.72 9.31
CA LYS A 49 13.70 -46.79 10.16
C LYS A 49 14.48 -47.58 11.21
N LYS A 50 15.79 -47.43 11.25
CA LYS A 50 16.65 -47.99 12.31
C LYS A 50 16.76 -47.05 13.51
N SER A 51 16.97 -45.76 13.28
CA SER A 51 17.08 -44.77 14.35
C SER A 51 16.70 -43.36 13.88
N GLY A 52 16.57 -42.42 14.83
CA GLY A 52 16.21 -41.01 14.59
C GLY A 52 14.92 -40.61 15.31
N PRO A 53 14.55 -39.33 15.25
CA PRO A 53 13.36 -38.79 15.92
C PRO A 53 12.07 -39.60 15.68
N THR A 54 11.19 -39.63 16.69
CA THR A 54 9.96 -40.44 16.66
C THR A 54 8.90 -39.91 15.71
N TRP A 55 8.96 -38.63 15.33
CA TRP A 55 7.96 -37.97 14.51
C TRP A 55 7.90 -38.50 13.06
N LEU A 56 8.99 -39.10 12.55
CA LEU A 56 9.07 -39.67 11.20
C LEU A 56 8.74 -41.16 11.21
N ASN A 57 7.80 -41.56 10.37
CA ASN A 57 7.50 -42.95 10.04
C ASN A 57 8.10 -43.31 8.67
N VAL A 58 8.63 -44.52 8.56
CA VAL A 58 9.12 -45.11 7.30
C VAL A 58 8.31 -46.38 7.06
N ALA A 59 7.43 -46.35 6.06
CA ALA A 59 6.65 -47.50 5.66
C ALA A 59 7.49 -48.49 4.84
N THR A 60 7.09 -49.77 4.82
CA THR A 60 7.84 -50.83 4.12
C THR A 60 7.94 -50.62 2.61
N ASN A 61 7.01 -49.87 2.02
CA ASN A 61 7.01 -49.49 0.61
C ASN A 61 7.92 -48.28 0.29
N GLY A 62 8.55 -47.67 1.30
CA GLY A 62 9.43 -46.51 1.16
C GLY A 62 8.74 -45.17 1.39
N ASP A 63 7.44 -45.12 1.66
CA ASP A 63 6.76 -43.86 1.97
C ASP A 63 7.21 -43.32 3.33
N LEU A 64 7.51 -42.03 3.35
CA LEU A 64 7.85 -41.26 4.54
C LEU A 64 6.65 -40.41 4.95
N SER A 65 6.30 -40.45 6.24
CA SER A 65 5.22 -39.62 6.77
C SER A 65 5.49 -39.18 8.20
N GLY A 66 4.94 -38.02 8.60
CA GLY A 66 5.09 -37.54 9.97
C GLY A 66 4.65 -36.09 10.15
N THR A 67 4.71 -35.61 11.38
CA THR A 67 4.53 -34.19 11.71
C THR A 67 5.63 -33.78 12.69
N PRO A 68 6.70 -33.10 12.23
CA PRO A 68 7.77 -32.68 13.12
C PRO A 68 7.24 -31.71 14.18
N PRO A 69 7.51 -31.94 15.48
CA PRO A 69 7.16 -30.99 16.53
C PRO A 69 8.05 -29.74 16.45
N LEU A 70 7.68 -28.67 17.16
CA LEU A 70 8.53 -27.47 17.28
C LEU A 70 9.92 -27.77 17.87
N SER A 71 10.04 -28.79 18.73
CA SER A 71 11.33 -29.23 19.28
C SER A 71 12.24 -29.90 18.24
N ALA A 72 11.70 -30.29 17.08
CA ALA A 72 12.47 -30.85 15.98
C ALA A 72 13.03 -29.77 15.03
N VAL A 73 12.80 -28.47 15.26
CA VAL A 73 13.38 -27.41 14.41
C VAL A 73 14.91 -27.51 14.40
N GLY A 74 15.49 -27.50 13.19
CA GLY A 74 16.91 -27.74 12.96
C GLY A 74 17.17 -28.98 12.10
N VAL A 75 18.39 -29.50 12.18
CA VAL A 75 18.81 -30.70 11.43
C VAL A 75 18.36 -31.95 12.19
N ASN A 76 17.62 -32.84 11.52
CA ASN A 76 17.20 -34.13 12.08
C ASN A 76 17.82 -35.25 11.27
N ASP A 77 18.62 -36.08 11.92
CA ASP A 77 19.26 -37.24 11.28
C ASP A 77 18.48 -38.52 11.59
N PHE A 78 18.26 -39.32 10.56
CA PHE A 78 17.63 -40.63 10.62
C PHE A 78 18.51 -41.66 9.95
N VAL A 79 18.61 -42.84 10.54
CA VAL A 79 19.23 -44.00 9.88
C VAL A 79 18.11 -44.88 9.35
N VAL A 80 18.08 -45.06 8.03
CA VAL A 80 17.10 -45.90 7.33
C VAL A 80 17.80 -47.11 6.71
N VAL A 81 17.03 -48.18 6.53
CA VAL A 81 17.52 -49.45 5.98
C VAL A 81 16.71 -49.80 4.74
N VAL A 82 17.40 -50.19 3.67
CA VAL A 82 16.79 -50.86 2.52
C VAL A 82 17.18 -52.34 2.53
N SER A 83 16.21 -53.22 2.30
CA SER A 83 16.39 -54.67 2.34
C SER A 83 15.73 -55.35 1.15
N ASN A 84 16.42 -56.33 0.56
CA ASN A 84 15.87 -57.23 -0.46
C ASN A 84 15.59 -58.64 0.09
N ALA A 85 15.30 -58.73 1.40
CA ALA A 85 15.16 -59.96 2.21
C ALA A 85 16.43 -60.79 2.42
N ALA A 86 17.41 -60.75 1.51
CA ALA A 86 18.70 -61.44 1.68
C ALA A 86 19.78 -60.55 2.33
N PHE A 87 19.80 -59.27 1.97
CA PHE A 87 20.76 -58.28 2.43
C PHE A 87 20.07 -57.00 2.86
N SER A 88 20.73 -56.22 3.71
CA SER A 88 20.26 -54.92 4.18
C SER A 88 21.40 -53.91 4.18
N VAL A 89 21.13 -52.68 3.73
CA VAL A 89 22.12 -51.59 3.67
C VAL A 89 21.54 -50.34 4.31
N GLU A 90 22.32 -49.70 5.17
CA GLU A 90 21.94 -48.49 5.89
C GLU A 90 22.29 -47.22 5.11
N ASN A 91 21.53 -46.16 5.35
CA ASN A 91 21.83 -44.81 4.85
C ASN A 91 21.31 -43.75 5.81
N THR A 92 21.86 -42.55 5.68
CA THR A 92 21.43 -41.38 6.46
C THR A 92 20.42 -40.57 5.65
N VAL A 93 19.27 -40.29 6.26
CA VAL A 93 18.30 -39.29 5.82
C VAL A 93 18.43 -38.08 6.74
N ILE A 94 18.67 -36.91 6.16
CA ILE A 94 18.75 -35.63 6.86
C ILE A 94 17.50 -34.83 6.52
N ILE A 95 16.74 -34.41 7.53
CA ILE A 95 15.58 -33.53 7.33
C ILE A 95 15.85 -32.19 8.03
N HIS A 96 15.93 -31.13 7.24
CA HIS A 96 15.99 -29.76 7.75
C HIS A 96 14.58 -29.29 8.09
N VAL A 97 14.28 -29.15 9.38
CA VAL A 97 12.98 -28.68 9.86
C VAL A 97 13.04 -27.19 10.15
N SER A 98 12.24 -26.39 9.43
CA SER A 98 12.08 -24.95 9.69
C SER A 98 10.87 -24.69 10.61
N LYS A 99 10.79 -23.47 11.17
CA LYS A 99 9.59 -23.01 11.87
C LYS A 99 8.49 -22.69 10.86
N PRO A 100 7.21 -22.83 11.23
CA PRO A 100 6.13 -22.33 10.39
C PRO A 100 6.28 -20.81 10.20
N PRO A 101 5.96 -20.29 9.00
CA PRO A 101 5.98 -18.87 8.75
C PRO A 101 4.90 -18.15 9.56
N VAL A 102 5.18 -16.90 9.91
CA VAL A 102 4.21 -16.02 10.56
C VAL A 102 3.26 -15.50 9.48
N THR A 103 1.96 -15.51 9.77
CA THR A 103 0.93 -14.89 8.93
C THR A 103 0.19 -13.84 9.74
N LEU A 104 0.24 -12.60 9.29
CA LEU A 104 -0.50 -11.48 9.84
C LEU A 104 -1.62 -11.11 8.87
N ASN A 105 -2.86 -11.01 9.37
CA ASN A 105 -4.00 -10.53 8.60
C ASN A 105 -4.50 -9.21 9.20
N VAL A 106 -4.53 -8.17 8.38
CA VAL A 106 -5.02 -6.83 8.75
C VAL A 106 -6.19 -6.47 7.85
N VAL A 107 -7.36 -6.28 8.45
CA VAL A 107 -8.54 -5.80 7.73
C VAL A 107 -8.49 -4.28 7.64
N ILE A 108 -8.62 -3.75 6.42
CA ILE A 108 -8.63 -2.31 6.17
C ILE A 108 -9.94 -1.72 6.69
N LYS A 109 -9.80 -0.75 7.59
CA LYS A 109 -10.93 0.00 8.15
C LYS A 109 -11.32 1.13 7.20
N ASP A 110 -12.63 1.36 7.08
CA ASP A 110 -13.19 2.50 6.35
C ASP A 110 -12.81 3.85 6.98
N LYS A 111 -12.83 3.88 8.31
CA LYS A 111 -12.63 5.09 9.12
C LYS A 111 -11.60 4.83 10.21
N VAL A 112 -10.59 5.71 10.29
CA VAL A 112 -9.55 5.66 11.33
C VAL A 112 -9.58 6.96 12.11
N GLU A 113 -9.88 6.86 13.41
CA GLU A 113 -9.89 8.00 14.30
C GLU A 113 -8.51 8.68 14.36
N GLY A 114 -8.49 10.01 14.29
CA GLY A 114 -7.27 10.81 14.30
C GLY A 114 -6.49 10.81 12.98
N ALA A 115 -7.03 10.22 11.90
CA ALA A 115 -6.32 10.23 10.62
C ALA A 115 -6.09 11.66 10.12
N SER A 116 -4.86 11.95 9.70
CA SER A 116 -4.46 13.25 9.17
C SER A 116 -4.90 13.40 7.71
N SER A 117 -5.35 14.60 7.35
CA SER A 117 -5.76 14.91 5.98
C SER A 117 -5.46 16.36 5.62
N GLU A 118 -5.15 16.63 4.35
CA GLU A 118 -4.88 17.98 3.85
C GLU A 118 -5.80 18.34 2.69
N THR A 119 -6.40 19.55 2.70
CA THR A 119 -7.14 20.05 1.53
C THR A 119 -6.65 21.39 1.02
N LEU A 120 -6.56 21.53 -0.30
CA LEU A 120 -6.24 22.79 -0.95
C LEU A 120 -7.45 23.27 -1.76
N TRP A 121 -7.94 24.47 -1.46
CA TRP A 121 -9.12 25.03 -2.09
C TRP A 121 -8.71 26.12 -3.06
N VAL A 122 -9.06 25.99 -4.34
CA VAL A 122 -8.75 27.03 -5.34
C VAL A 122 -10.03 27.73 -5.73
N ILE A 123 -10.16 28.98 -5.34
CA ILE A 123 -11.42 29.72 -5.36
C ILE A 123 -11.39 30.79 -6.45
N ASP A 124 -12.35 30.68 -7.37
CA ASP A 124 -12.66 31.71 -8.35
C ASP A 124 -13.79 32.60 -7.85
N LYS A 125 -13.45 33.84 -7.49
CA LYS A 125 -14.39 34.85 -6.99
C LYS A 125 -14.73 35.88 -8.06
N ALA A 126 -14.90 35.42 -9.29
CA ALA A 126 -15.55 36.19 -10.33
C ALA A 126 -17.06 36.33 -10.11
N THR A 127 -17.66 37.35 -10.73
CA THR A 127 -19.08 37.71 -10.53
C THR A 127 -20.05 36.56 -10.77
N ASP A 128 -19.85 35.79 -11.83
CA ASP A 128 -20.62 34.59 -12.22
C ASP A 128 -20.39 33.37 -11.32
N CYS A 129 -19.32 33.36 -10.53
CA CYS A 129 -19.07 32.35 -9.51
C CYS A 129 -19.75 32.70 -8.17
N THR A 130 -20.27 33.91 -7.99
CA THR A 130 -20.87 34.37 -6.73
C THR A 130 -21.97 33.43 -6.19
N PRO A 131 -22.92 32.93 -7.01
CA PRO A 131 -23.93 31.98 -6.53
C PRO A 131 -23.32 30.67 -6.04
N LEU A 132 -22.39 30.09 -6.83
CA LEU A 132 -21.68 28.86 -6.46
C LEU A 132 -20.92 29.04 -5.14
N LEU A 133 -20.17 30.13 -4.99
CA LEU A 133 -19.41 30.40 -3.77
C LEU A 133 -20.30 30.66 -2.57
N SER A 134 -21.44 31.33 -2.74
CA SER A 134 -22.44 31.49 -1.69
C SER A 134 -22.95 30.14 -1.21
N ASP A 135 -23.26 29.22 -2.14
CA ASP A 135 -23.70 27.88 -1.80
C ASP A 135 -22.62 27.06 -1.11
N VAL A 136 -21.37 27.11 -1.58
CA VAL A 136 -20.22 26.48 -0.92
C VAL A 136 -20.06 27.02 0.51
N ARG A 137 -20.09 28.35 0.69
CA ARG A 137 -20.00 29.02 2.00
C ARG A 137 -21.08 28.55 2.96
N ASN A 138 -22.30 28.41 2.45
CA ASN A 138 -23.47 28.01 3.25
C ASN A 138 -23.45 26.51 3.60
N GLN A 139 -22.98 25.67 2.68
CA GLN A 139 -23.00 24.21 2.79
C GLN A 139 -21.69 23.59 3.33
N ILE A 140 -20.64 24.38 3.61
CA ILE A 140 -19.35 23.85 4.09
C ILE A 140 -19.44 23.03 5.39
N THR A 141 -20.50 23.21 6.18
CA THR A 141 -20.79 22.36 7.34
C THR A 141 -20.96 20.88 6.98
N GLN A 142 -21.42 20.57 5.77
CA GLN A 142 -21.54 19.20 5.28
C GLN A 142 -20.16 18.51 5.19
N PHE A 143 -19.15 19.24 4.70
CA PHE A 143 -17.78 18.77 4.61
C PHE A 143 -17.16 18.59 6.01
N SER A 144 -17.27 19.60 6.86
CA SER A 144 -16.65 19.60 8.19
C SER A 144 -17.27 18.58 9.15
N ASN A 145 -18.55 18.25 8.99
CA ASN A 145 -19.24 17.19 9.75
C ASN A 145 -18.76 15.78 9.37
N ILE A 146 -18.36 15.56 8.11
CA ILE A 146 -17.83 14.24 7.71
C ILE A 146 -16.42 14.05 8.29
N LEU A 147 -15.58 15.09 8.25
CA LEU A 147 -14.27 15.06 8.90
C LEU A 147 -14.34 14.80 10.40
N SER A 148 -15.39 15.27 11.08
CA SER A 148 -15.58 15.04 12.51
C SER A 148 -15.89 13.57 12.84
N THR A 149 -16.38 12.78 11.88
CA THR A 149 -16.66 11.34 12.09
C THR A 149 -15.41 10.52 12.40
N ILE A 150 -14.24 11.01 12.00
CA ILE A 150 -12.95 10.42 12.34
C ILE A 150 -12.13 11.30 13.29
N LYS A 151 -12.69 12.41 13.80
CA LYS A 151 -11.93 13.43 14.55
C LYS A 151 -10.60 13.76 13.85
N SER A 152 -10.67 14.04 12.54
CA SER A 152 -9.49 14.15 11.69
C SER A 152 -8.50 15.21 12.21
N ASP A 153 -7.21 14.92 12.13
CA ASP A 153 -6.17 15.94 12.12
C ASP A 153 -6.14 16.62 10.74
N HIS A 154 -7.15 17.46 10.51
CA HIS A 154 -7.36 18.09 9.21
C HIS A 154 -6.70 19.46 9.12
N LYS A 155 -6.00 19.69 8.02
CA LYS A 155 -5.44 21.00 7.66
C LYS A 155 -5.87 21.41 6.27
N ALA A 156 -6.05 22.70 6.06
CA ALA A 156 -6.41 23.22 4.74
C ALA A 156 -5.76 24.56 4.43
N ALA A 157 -5.52 24.80 3.15
CA ALA A 157 -5.11 26.09 2.61
C ALA A 157 -6.09 26.53 1.51
N MET A 158 -6.17 27.84 1.27
CA MET A 158 -7.03 28.41 0.24
C MET A 158 -6.24 29.32 -0.69
N LEU A 159 -6.42 29.15 -2.00
CA LEU A 159 -5.83 29.95 -3.05
C LEU A 159 -6.91 30.76 -3.76
N MET A 160 -6.55 31.97 -4.15
CA MET A 160 -7.33 32.79 -5.07
C MET A 160 -6.89 32.47 -6.50
N SER A 161 -7.82 32.10 -7.38
CA SER A 161 -7.53 31.65 -8.75
C SER A 161 -7.04 32.75 -9.71
N GLN A 162 -6.89 34.00 -9.25
CA GLN A 162 -6.37 35.11 -10.05
C GLN A 162 -4.85 35.25 -9.85
N PRO A 163 -4.01 34.70 -10.75
CA PRO A 163 -2.58 34.54 -10.50
C PRO A 163 -1.81 35.87 -10.52
N SER A 164 -2.31 36.88 -11.23
CA SER A 164 -1.71 38.22 -11.26
C SER A 164 -1.80 38.94 -9.91
N VAL A 165 -2.71 38.52 -9.03
CA VAL A 165 -2.90 39.08 -7.68
C VAL A 165 -2.27 38.19 -6.64
N SER A 166 -2.63 36.89 -6.62
CA SER A 166 -2.16 35.96 -5.59
C SER A 166 -0.73 35.51 -5.83
N ASN A 167 -0.32 35.43 -7.11
CA ASN A 167 0.95 34.85 -7.53
C ASN A 167 1.20 33.46 -6.89
N GLY A 168 0.14 32.66 -6.75
CA GLY A 168 0.17 31.34 -6.09
C GLY A 168 0.26 31.37 -4.56
N SER A 169 0.22 32.56 -3.94
CA SER A 169 0.26 32.69 -2.48
C SER A 169 -1.10 32.31 -1.86
N PRO A 170 -1.11 31.62 -0.71
CA PRO A 170 -2.34 31.34 0.00
C PRO A 170 -2.97 32.60 0.58
N VAL A 171 -4.28 32.56 0.69
CA VAL A 171 -5.09 33.56 1.41
C VAL A 171 -4.75 33.48 2.88
N THR A 172 -4.65 34.64 3.55
CA THR A 172 -4.37 34.70 4.99
C THR A 172 -5.47 35.41 5.78
N VAL A 173 -5.79 34.89 6.97
CA VAL A 173 -6.65 35.56 7.96
C VAL A 173 -5.82 35.81 9.22
N GLY A 174 -5.67 37.07 9.63
CA GLY A 174 -4.85 37.43 10.80
C GLY A 174 -3.39 36.98 10.68
N GLY A 175 -2.86 36.89 9.45
CA GLY A 175 -1.50 36.41 9.16
C GLY A 175 -1.34 34.89 9.09
N GLN A 176 -2.39 34.11 9.37
CA GLN A 176 -2.39 32.66 9.24
C GLN A 176 -2.85 32.23 7.85
N ALA A 177 -2.16 31.28 7.23
CA ALA A 177 -2.48 30.72 5.91
C ALA A 177 -3.19 29.36 5.98
N ILE A 178 -3.10 28.67 7.14
CA ILE A 178 -3.62 27.33 7.35
C ILE A 178 -4.88 27.38 8.23
N MET A 179 -5.91 26.71 7.75
CA MET A 179 -7.10 26.36 8.52
C MET A 179 -6.88 24.99 9.16
N GLU A 180 -7.28 24.82 10.41
CA GLU A 180 -7.10 23.56 11.15
C GLU A 180 -8.39 23.04 11.77
N GLY A 181 -8.47 21.72 11.90
CA GLY A 181 -9.53 21.00 12.60
C GLY A 181 -10.77 20.72 11.75
N TYR A 182 -11.89 20.50 12.44
CA TYR A 182 -13.16 20.06 11.86
C TYR A 182 -14.36 20.73 12.55
N GLY A 183 -15.58 20.39 12.11
CA GLY A 183 -16.82 20.91 12.68
C GLY A 183 -16.94 22.43 12.60
N THR A 184 -17.46 23.05 13.66
CA THR A 184 -17.74 24.49 13.70
C THR A 184 -16.48 25.35 13.58
N ASN A 185 -15.35 24.93 14.16
CA ASN A 185 -14.10 25.67 14.10
C ASN A 185 -13.59 25.79 12.66
N PHE A 186 -13.55 24.66 11.95
CA PHE A 186 -13.19 24.66 10.52
C PHE A 186 -14.18 25.46 9.69
N THR A 187 -15.49 25.27 9.93
CA THR A 187 -16.56 25.97 9.21
C THR A 187 -16.40 27.48 9.28
N ASN A 188 -16.18 28.02 10.49
CA ASN A 188 -16.02 29.46 10.70
C ASN A 188 -14.71 29.98 10.09
N SER A 189 -13.63 29.21 10.20
CA SER A 189 -12.34 29.54 9.59
C SER A 189 -12.48 29.60 8.08
N PHE A 190 -13.00 28.55 7.44
CA PHE A 190 -13.22 28.50 5.99
C PHE A 190 -13.99 29.71 5.47
N ARG A 191 -15.10 30.07 6.13
CA ARG A 191 -15.89 31.26 5.77
C ARG A 191 -15.08 32.54 5.87
N SER A 192 -14.28 32.68 6.94
CA SER A 192 -13.41 33.84 7.13
C SER A 192 -12.36 33.97 6.03
N TYR A 193 -11.74 32.85 5.62
CA TYR A 193 -10.77 32.84 4.52
C TYR A 193 -11.45 33.17 3.18
N LEU A 194 -12.63 32.61 2.90
CA LEU A 194 -13.40 32.91 1.69
C LEU A 194 -13.80 34.40 1.61
N ASP A 195 -14.08 35.01 2.77
CA ASP A 195 -14.43 36.43 2.87
C ASP A 195 -13.21 37.35 2.59
N GLN A 196 -11.96 36.90 2.82
CA GLN A 196 -10.74 37.65 2.48
C GLN A 196 -10.43 37.72 0.99
N ILE A 197 -11.00 36.80 0.19
CA ILE A 197 -10.76 36.81 -1.25
C ILE A 197 -11.43 38.07 -1.84
N SER A 198 -10.65 38.93 -2.49
CA SER A 198 -11.19 40.08 -3.22
C SER A 198 -11.93 39.65 -4.49
N TRP A 199 -12.77 40.53 -5.02
CA TRP A 199 -13.38 40.33 -6.32
C TRP A 199 -12.30 40.12 -7.41
N GLN A 200 -12.56 39.18 -8.32
CA GLN A 200 -11.66 38.84 -9.43
C GLN A 200 -12.27 39.22 -10.78
N ASN A 201 -11.43 39.59 -11.75
CA ASN A 201 -11.87 40.04 -13.07
C ASN A 201 -12.19 38.88 -14.03
N ALA A 202 -12.23 39.16 -15.34
CA ALA A 202 -12.57 38.16 -16.36
C ALA A 202 -11.51 37.04 -16.50
N LEU A 203 -10.24 37.33 -16.19
CA LEU A 203 -9.11 36.43 -16.47
C LEU A 203 -8.64 35.77 -15.18
N ASN A 204 -9.02 34.50 -14.99
CA ASN A 204 -8.63 33.68 -13.85
C ASN A 204 -8.11 32.33 -14.35
N SER A 205 -7.17 31.73 -13.62
CA SER A 205 -6.65 30.40 -13.92
C SER A 205 -6.36 29.65 -12.62
N PRO A 206 -7.30 28.82 -12.16
CA PRO A 206 -7.07 27.90 -11.06
C PRO A 206 -5.86 26.99 -11.28
N THR A 207 -5.69 26.44 -12.48
CA THR A 207 -4.61 25.51 -12.83
C THR A 207 -3.24 26.20 -12.77
N TRP A 208 -3.13 27.41 -13.33
CA TRP A 208 -1.89 28.17 -13.24
C TRP A 208 -1.59 28.63 -11.81
N THR A 209 -2.62 29.00 -11.04
CA THR A 209 -2.46 29.33 -9.61
C THR A 209 -1.92 28.13 -8.82
N LEU A 210 -2.41 26.92 -9.10
CA LEU A 210 -1.89 25.69 -8.51
C LEU A 210 -0.43 25.46 -8.88
N GLN A 211 -0.07 25.63 -10.16
CA GLN A 211 1.31 25.53 -10.63
C GLN A 211 2.23 26.48 -9.85
N LEU A 212 1.86 27.76 -9.75
CA LEU A 212 2.63 28.75 -8.99
C LEU A 212 2.75 28.42 -7.50
N PHE A 213 1.68 27.88 -6.89
CA PHE A 213 1.71 27.44 -5.49
C PHE A 213 2.75 26.33 -5.30
N TYR A 214 2.75 25.31 -6.16
CA TYR A 214 3.69 24.19 -6.05
C TYR A 214 5.13 24.59 -6.40
N ASP A 215 5.34 25.49 -7.36
CA ASP A 215 6.68 26.01 -7.69
C ASP A 215 7.30 26.79 -6.53
N LYS A 216 6.46 27.41 -5.70
CA LYS A 216 6.87 28.22 -4.55
C LYS A 216 6.75 27.50 -3.23
N LEU A 217 6.43 26.22 -3.24
CA LEU A 217 6.02 25.48 -2.06
C LEU A 217 7.07 25.54 -0.94
N THR A 218 8.35 25.49 -1.30
CA THR A 218 9.49 25.59 -0.38
C THR A 218 9.73 26.99 0.18
N ASN A 219 9.20 28.03 -0.47
CA ASN A 219 9.35 29.42 -0.03
C ASN A 219 8.32 29.81 1.04
N PHE A 220 7.32 28.96 1.29
CA PHE A 220 6.33 29.20 2.32
C PHE A 220 6.81 28.66 3.66
N SER A 221 7.12 29.55 4.61
CA SER A 221 7.64 29.17 5.94
C SER A 221 6.73 28.21 6.72
N PHE A 222 5.40 28.25 6.49
CA PHE A 222 4.44 27.36 7.13
C PHE A 222 4.44 25.94 6.55
N VAL A 223 4.83 25.76 5.28
CA VAL A 223 4.71 24.47 4.59
C VAL A 223 5.64 23.43 5.21
N PRO A 224 6.97 23.62 5.29
CA PRO A 224 7.87 22.61 5.87
C PRO A 224 7.55 22.23 7.33
N GLN A 225 6.78 23.03 8.06
CA GLN A 225 6.50 22.82 9.48
C GLN A 225 5.09 22.26 9.75
N GLU A 226 4.10 22.60 8.93
CA GLU A 226 2.70 22.42 9.31
C GLU A 226 1.79 21.85 8.22
N TYR A 227 2.15 21.91 6.93
CA TYR A 227 1.26 21.56 5.81
C TYR A 227 2.04 20.91 4.66
N PHE A 228 1.39 20.28 3.68
CA PHE A 228 2.07 19.53 2.62
C PHE A 228 2.99 18.42 3.15
N ARG A 229 2.58 17.75 4.23
CA ARG A 229 3.35 16.63 4.76
C ARG A 229 3.39 15.50 3.72
N ASN A 230 4.57 14.90 3.51
CA ASN A 230 4.72 13.76 2.60
C ASN A 230 3.82 12.59 2.98
N ASP A 231 3.62 12.42 4.28
CA ASP A 231 2.96 11.29 4.85
C ASP A 231 1.43 11.51 4.96
N VAL A 232 0.90 12.67 4.58
CA VAL A 232 -0.53 13.01 4.64
C VAL A 232 -1.08 13.19 3.23
N PRO A 233 -2.19 12.54 2.84
CA PRO A 233 -2.79 12.75 1.53
C PRO A 233 -3.28 14.19 1.41
N GLN A 234 -3.04 14.79 0.24
CA GLN A 234 -3.63 16.08 -0.12
C GLN A 234 -4.71 15.90 -1.20
N ASP A 235 -5.81 16.60 -0.98
CA ASP A 235 -6.97 16.62 -1.86
C ASP A 235 -7.28 18.07 -2.25
N VAL A 236 -7.19 18.37 -3.54
CA VAL A 236 -7.47 19.70 -4.08
C VAL A 236 -8.93 19.77 -4.53
N LEU A 237 -9.60 20.89 -4.24
CA LEU A 237 -10.89 21.21 -4.84
C LEU A 237 -10.84 22.59 -5.49
N ILE A 238 -10.94 22.60 -6.82
CA ILE A 238 -11.13 23.80 -7.62
C ILE A 238 -12.61 24.16 -7.62
N VAL A 239 -12.95 25.41 -7.30
CA VAL A 239 -14.33 25.91 -7.29
C VAL A 239 -14.43 27.10 -8.23
N THR A 240 -15.08 26.90 -9.37
CA THR A 240 -15.23 27.91 -10.43
C THR A 240 -16.41 27.58 -11.34
N ASN A 241 -16.95 28.56 -12.06
CA ASN A 241 -17.93 28.38 -13.14
C ASN A 241 -17.33 28.72 -14.50
N ARG A 242 -16.01 28.89 -14.58
CA ARG A 242 -15.32 29.41 -15.77
C ARG A 242 -14.30 28.45 -16.33
N ASP A 243 -14.08 28.58 -17.62
CA ASP A 243 -12.96 27.95 -18.30
C ASP A 243 -11.63 28.49 -17.79
N ASP A 244 -10.68 27.58 -17.60
CA ASP A 244 -9.35 27.92 -17.13
C ASP A 244 -8.57 28.73 -18.18
N GLN A 245 -8.09 29.93 -17.82
CA GLN A 245 -7.33 30.81 -18.71
C GLN A 245 -5.82 30.59 -18.62
N TYR A 246 -5.34 29.38 -18.30
CA TYR A 246 -3.91 29.08 -18.10
C TYR A 246 -3.04 29.51 -19.29
N THR A 247 -3.51 29.41 -20.53
CA THR A 247 -2.76 29.83 -21.73
C THR A 247 -2.42 31.32 -21.71
N TYR A 248 -3.33 32.15 -21.20
CA TYR A 248 -3.08 33.58 -21.04
C TYR A 248 -1.97 33.86 -20.01
N PHE A 249 -2.02 33.18 -18.86
CA PHE A 249 -1.09 33.41 -17.77
C PHE A 249 0.27 32.73 -17.93
N ALA A 250 0.31 31.60 -18.63
CA ALA A 250 1.54 30.89 -18.95
C ALA A 250 2.32 31.54 -20.12
N ASN A 251 1.74 32.52 -20.82
CA ASN A 251 2.37 33.23 -21.91
C ASN A 251 3.70 33.88 -21.48
N GLY A 252 4.77 33.66 -22.25
CA GLY A 252 6.12 34.12 -21.93
C GLY A 252 6.84 33.30 -20.86
N THR A 253 6.24 32.20 -20.38
CA THR A 253 6.88 31.23 -19.48
C THR A 253 7.26 29.96 -20.24
N PRO A 254 8.08 29.07 -19.67
CA PRO A 254 8.36 27.75 -20.26
C PRO A 254 7.12 26.88 -20.50
N TYR A 255 5.97 27.24 -19.91
CA TYR A 255 4.73 26.46 -19.91
C TYR A 255 3.69 27.00 -20.92
N GLN A 256 4.06 27.98 -21.76
CA GLN A 256 3.14 28.65 -22.71
C GLN A 256 2.41 27.70 -23.68
N GLY A 257 2.99 26.52 -23.96
CA GLY A 257 2.41 25.51 -24.86
C GLY A 257 1.71 24.35 -24.16
N ASP A 258 1.68 24.36 -22.83
CA ASP A 258 1.20 23.21 -22.07
C ASP A 258 -0.30 23.03 -22.21
N LEU A 259 -0.71 21.77 -22.28
CA LEU A 259 -2.09 21.32 -22.21
C LEU A 259 -2.44 20.93 -20.76
N PRO A 260 -3.74 20.76 -20.44
CA PRO A 260 -4.16 20.35 -19.09
C PRO A 260 -3.49 19.06 -18.59
N ILE A 261 -3.21 18.12 -19.50
CA ILE A 261 -2.48 16.89 -19.21
C ILE A 261 -1.04 17.15 -18.72
N ASP A 262 -0.36 18.15 -19.27
CA ASP A 262 1.02 18.49 -18.86
C ASP A 262 1.06 19.04 -17.43
N TYR A 263 0.05 19.84 -17.06
CA TYR A 263 -0.15 20.29 -15.67
C TYR A 263 -0.42 19.11 -14.74
N ALA A 264 -1.34 18.21 -15.10
CA ALA A 264 -1.66 17.04 -14.29
C ALA A 264 -0.42 16.17 -14.04
N GLN A 265 0.34 15.86 -15.10
CA GLN A 265 1.58 15.09 -15.01
C GLN A 265 2.63 15.78 -14.13
N ARG A 266 2.78 17.09 -14.21
CA ARG A 266 3.69 17.84 -13.33
C ARG A 266 3.25 17.83 -11.88
N PHE A 267 1.96 17.97 -11.60
CA PHE A 267 1.46 17.89 -10.24
C PHE A 267 1.73 16.50 -9.67
N ILE A 268 1.41 15.43 -10.42
CA ILE A 268 1.74 14.05 -10.04
C ILE A 268 3.24 13.87 -9.79
N ALA A 269 4.09 14.36 -10.70
CA ALA A 269 5.54 14.28 -10.55
C ALA A 269 6.05 15.03 -9.31
N THR A 270 5.49 16.20 -9.00
CA THR A 270 5.83 16.98 -7.80
C THR A 270 5.52 16.20 -6.53
N HIS A 271 4.37 15.54 -6.48
CA HIS A 271 3.92 14.76 -5.34
C HIS A 271 4.66 13.42 -5.20
N ASN A 272 4.95 12.76 -6.33
CA ASN A 272 5.74 11.52 -6.36
C ASN A 272 7.16 11.73 -5.83
N LYS A 273 7.80 12.88 -6.12
CA LYS A 273 9.14 13.22 -5.58
C LYS A 273 9.19 13.21 -4.05
N VAL A 274 8.08 13.49 -3.38
CA VAL A 274 7.98 13.51 -1.93
C VAL A 274 7.13 12.36 -1.38
N ASN A 275 6.74 11.37 -2.19
CA ASN A 275 5.85 10.26 -1.79
C ASN A 275 4.51 10.73 -1.17
N LYS A 276 3.93 11.81 -1.69
CA LYS A 276 2.66 12.37 -1.20
C LYS A 276 1.51 11.90 -2.07
N ALA A 277 0.49 11.27 -1.47
CA ALA A 277 -0.73 10.95 -2.20
C ALA A 277 -1.47 12.25 -2.58
N TYR A 278 -1.86 12.36 -3.84
CA TYR A 278 -2.42 13.57 -4.43
C TYR A 278 -3.69 13.30 -5.22
N ARG A 279 -4.58 14.29 -5.31
CA ARG A 279 -5.78 14.26 -6.14
C ARG A 279 -6.31 15.67 -6.37
N VAL A 280 -6.83 15.93 -7.56
CA VAL A 280 -7.53 17.17 -7.90
C VAL A 280 -8.97 16.88 -8.27
N SER A 281 -9.90 17.55 -7.63
CA SER A 281 -11.30 17.58 -8.02
C SER A 281 -11.69 19.00 -8.41
N ALA A 282 -12.78 19.14 -9.16
CA ALA A 282 -13.34 20.44 -9.50
C ALA A 282 -14.86 20.46 -9.30
N MET A 283 -15.38 21.62 -8.91
CA MET A 283 -16.80 21.88 -8.72
C MET A 283 -17.19 23.15 -9.45
N GLY A 284 -18.26 23.06 -10.24
CA GLY A 284 -18.69 24.15 -11.08
C GLY A 284 -19.93 23.82 -11.90
N HIS A 285 -20.43 24.83 -12.58
CA HIS A 285 -21.55 24.75 -13.48
C HIS A 285 -21.03 24.63 -14.92
N TRP A 286 -20.65 23.42 -15.34
CA TRP A 286 -20.13 23.18 -16.69
C TRP A 286 -20.93 22.09 -17.39
N CYS A 287 -21.63 22.50 -18.45
CA CYS A 287 -22.25 21.54 -19.35
C CYS A 287 -21.23 20.85 -20.27
N ASN A 288 -19.99 21.36 -20.39
CA ASN A 288 -18.81 20.75 -21.06
C ASN A 288 -17.51 21.45 -20.55
N GLY A 289 -16.50 20.74 -19.99
CA GLY A 289 -15.36 21.39 -19.28
C GLY A 289 -13.99 20.70 -19.39
N PHE A 290 -13.33 20.78 -20.55
CA PHE A 290 -12.12 20.01 -20.90
C PHE A 290 -10.93 20.05 -19.92
N ALA A 291 -10.55 21.21 -19.36
CA ALA A 291 -9.30 21.31 -18.61
C ALA A 291 -9.36 20.60 -17.25
N TYR A 292 -10.38 20.93 -16.46
CA TYR A 292 -10.55 20.34 -15.14
C TYR A 292 -10.90 18.86 -15.22
N ASP A 293 -11.65 18.45 -16.26
CA ASP A 293 -11.95 17.04 -16.53
C ASP A 293 -10.66 16.23 -16.65
N VAL A 294 -9.68 16.71 -17.42
CA VAL A 294 -8.36 16.06 -17.56
C VAL A 294 -7.61 16.02 -16.23
N LEU A 295 -7.55 17.14 -15.50
CA LEU A 295 -6.90 17.18 -14.18
C LEU A 295 -7.52 16.19 -13.20
N ALA A 296 -8.86 16.10 -13.18
CA ALA A 296 -9.56 15.16 -12.33
C ALA A 296 -9.30 13.71 -12.77
N GLU A 297 -9.45 13.39 -14.05
CA GLU A 297 -9.21 12.04 -14.56
C GLU A 297 -7.79 11.54 -14.26
N GLU A 298 -6.78 12.35 -14.57
CA GLU A 298 -5.37 11.97 -14.42
C GLU A 298 -4.92 11.83 -12.96
N THR A 299 -5.63 12.47 -12.02
CA THR A 299 -5.28 12.46 -10.59
C THR A 299 -6.24 11.65 -9.74
N ASP A 300 -7.09 10.81 -10.36
CA ASP A 300 -8.14 10.01 -9.71
C ASP A 300 -9.15 10.87 -8.89
N GLY A 301 -9.36 12.06 -9.42
CA GLY A 301 -10.25 13.13 -9.01
C GLY A 301 -11.72 12.95 -9.39
N LYS A 302 -12.51 13.98 -9.11
CA LYS A 302 -13.92 14.02 -9.52
C LYS A 302 -14.37 15.39 -9.95
N ILE A 303 -15.24 15.41 -10.95
CA ILE A 303 -15.96 16.59 -11.42
C ILE A 303 -17.34 16.62 -10.79
N TYR A 304 -17.61 17.70 -10.08
CA TYR A 304 -18.89 17.98 -9.45
C TYR A 304 -19.64 19.02 -10.28
N ASP A 305 -20.35 18.53 -11.30
CA ASP A 305 -21.25 19.34 -12.11
C ASP A 305 -22.48 19.75 -11.29
N THR A 306 -22.52 21.04 -10.92
CA THR A 306 -23.58 21.61 -10.08
C THR A 306 -24.92 21.78 -10.81
N CYS A 307 -24.96 21.52 -12.13
CA CYS A 307 -26.23 21.33 -12.85
C CYS A 307 -26.93 20.02 -12.45
N LYS A 308 -26.16 19.02 -12.03
CA LYS A 308 -26.63 17.64 -11.81
C LYS A 308 -26.65 17.26 -10.33
N VAL A 309 -25.75 17.83 -9.53
CA VAL A 309 -25.59 17.50 -8.11
C VAL A 309 -25.58 18.79 -7.30
N SER A 310 -26.33 18.83 -6.20
CA SER A 310 -26.30 20.00 -5.32
C SER A 310 -24.92 20.18 -4.69
N VAL A 311 -24.51 21.43 -4.43
CA VAL A 311 -23.23 21.76 -3.78
C VAL A 311 -23.07 21.01 -2.46
N GLY A 312 -24.13 20.90 -1.65
CA GLY A 312 -24.08 20.15 -0.38
C GLY A 312 -23.80 18.65 -0.58
N SER A 313 -24.37 18.02 -1.61
CA SER A 313 -24.08 16.61 -1.94
C SER A 313 -22.65 16.45 -2.48
N ALA A 314 -22.19 17.38 -3.31
CA ALA A 314 -20.83 17.37 -3.83
C ALA A 314 -19.78 17.53 -2.71
N LEU A 315 -20.02 18.44 -1.75
CA LEU A 315 -19.16 18.61 -0.58
C LEU A 315 -19.13 17.38 0.33
N ARG A 316 -20.25 16.65 0.46
CA ARG A 316 -20.26 15.38 1.22
C ARG A 316 -19.41 14.32 0.54
N ASP A 317 -19.61 14.10 -0.75
CA ASP A 317 -18.85 13.10 -1.51
C ASP A 317 -17.35 13.43 -1.56
N PHE A 318 -17.00 14.70 -1.70
CA PHE A 318 -15.61 15.16 -1.61
C PHE A 318 -15.02 14.85 -0.23
N ALA A 319 -15.72 15.21 0.85
CA ALA A 319 -15.30 14.94 2.22
C ALA A 319 -15.15 13.44 2.51
N ASP A 320 -16.06 12.61 2.02
CA ASP A 320 -15.96 11.16 2.16
C ASP A 320 -14.71 10.64 1.44
N GLY A 321 -14.37 11.19 0.28
CA GLY A 321 -13.11 10.89 -0.41
C GLY A 321 -11.87 11.27 0.43
N VAL A 322 -11.87 12.45 1.04
CA VAL A 322 -10.81 12.91 1.95
C VAL A 322 -10.67 11.96 3.15
N VAL A 323 -11.77 11.61 3.81
CA VAL A 323 -11.78 10.69 4.97
C VAL A 323 -11.27 9.30 4.58
N ARG A 324 -11.68 8.77 3.42
CA ARG A 324 -11.23 7.46 2.94
C ARG A 324 -9.72 7.47 2.69
N ARG A 325 -9.20 8.45 1.95
CA ARG A 325 -7.76 8.58 1.66
C ARG A 325 -6.93 8.75 2.93
N ALA A 326 -7.40 9.58 3.86
CA ALA A 326 -6.78 9.77 5.17
C ALA A 326 -6.74 8.47 5.99
N SER A 327 -7.87 7.75 6.06
CA SER A 327 -7.99 6.50 6.80
C SER A 327 -7.12 5.40 6.20
N LEU A 328 -6.99 5.36 4.86
CA LEU A 328 -6.09 4.43 4.19
C LEU A 328 -4.62 4.77 4.47
N ALA A 329 -4.23 6.05 4.36
CA ALA A 329 -2.89 6.50 4.68
C ALA A 329 -2.47 6.21 6.13
N ALA A 330 -3.42 6.28 7.08
CA ALA A 330 -3.18 5.93 8.48
C ALA A 330 -2.88 4.44 8.71
N GLN A 331 -3.20 3.56 7.75
CA GLN A 331 -3.07 2.10 7.86
C GLN A 331 -1.92 1.51 7.04
N ARG A 332 -1.09 2.37 6.42
CA ARG A 332 0.03 1.92 5.56
C ARG A 332 1.19 1.27 6.31
N ARG A 333 1.30 1.52 7.62
CA ARG A 333 2.37 1.01 8.49
C ARG A 333 1.85 -0.20 9.24
N ILE A 334 2.39 -1.38 8.93
CA ILE A 334 1.98 -2.64 9.53
C ILE A 334 3.14 -3.19 10.38
N PRO A 335 3.12 -2.98 11.70
CA PRO A 335 4.18 -3.48 12.57
C PRO A 335 4.18 -5.01 12.58
N LEU A 336 5.37 -5.60 12.54
CA LEU A 336 5.56 -7.04 12.62
C LEU A 336 5.85 -7.44 14.07
N GLU A 337 5.24 -8.52 14.54
CA GLU A 337 5.43 -9.02 15.90
C GLU A 337 6.88 -9.47 16.17
N VAL A 338 7.55 -9.98 15.13
CA VAL A 338 8.94 -10.44 15.19
C VAL A 338 9.69 -10.04 13.93
N ALA A 339 11.02 -9.93 14.03
CA ALA A 339 11.85 -9.61 12.88
C ALA A 339 11.78 -10.74 11.81
N PRO A 340 11.44 -10.40 10.55
CA PRO A 340 11.42 -11.34 9.44
C PRO A 340 12.82 -11.59 8.88
N LYS A 341 13.00 -12.68 8.13
CA LYS A 341 13.99 -12.73 7.05
C LYS A 341 13.48 -11.86 5.90
N PRO A 342 14.14 -10.75 5.53
CA PRO A 342 13.58 -9.78 4.58
C PRO A 342 13.14 -10.39 3.25
N GLU A 343 13.92 -11.33 2.72
CA GLU A 343 13.66 -12.04 1.46
C GLU A 343 12.45 -12.98 1.49
N SER A 344 11.94 -13.31 2.69
CA SER A 344 10.79 -14.20 2.86
C SER A 344 9.46 -13.47 2.96
N ILE A 345 9.47 -12.13 3.03
CA ILE A 345 8.25 -11.34 3.23
C ILE A 345 7.43 -11.36 1.94
N GLN A 346 6.20 -11.83 2.06
CA GLN A 346 5.18 -11.77 1.02
C GLN A 346 4.02 -10.94 1.54
N VAL A 347 3.67 -9.89 0.80
CA VAL A 347 2.51 -9.04 1.08
C VAL A 347 1.46 -9.30 0.02
N SER A 348 0.20 -9.44 0.42
CA SER A 348 -0.92 -9.55 -0.51
C SER A 348 -2.14 -8.80 0.01
N ILE A 349 -3.03 -8.41 -0.90
CA ILE A 349 -4.35 -7.84 -0.58
C ILE A 349 -5.40 -8.73 -1.24
N ASN A 350 -6.31 -9.28 -0.45
CA ASN A 350 -7.32 -10.25 -0.92
C ASN A 350 -6.72 -11.41 -1.74
N GLY A 351 -5.51 -11.86 -1.39
CA GLY A 351 -4.77 -12.92 -2.08
C GLY A 351 -3.98 -12.46 -3.32
N GLN A 352 -4.15 -11.22 -3.79
CA GLN A 352 -3.30 -10.67 -4.86
C GLN A 352 -1.95 -10.24 -4.28
N ILE A 353 -0.87 -10.92 -4.69
CA ILE A 353 0.50 -10.65 -4.25
C ILE A 353 0.94 -9.27 -4.76
N LEU A 354 1.56 -8.49 -3.87
CA LEU A 354 2.16 -7.20 -4.18
C LEU A 354 3.66 -7.34 -4.42
N ASP A 355 4.14 -6.80 -5.53
CA ASP A 355 5.57 -6.78 -5.86
C ASP A 355 6.31 -5.60 -5.21
N ALA A 356 7.32 -5.90 -4.37
CA ALA A 356 8.18 -4.89 -3.76
C ALA A 356 9.03 -4.13 -4.78
N SER A 357 9.43 -4.78 -5.88
CA SER A 357 10.29 -4.18 -6.92
C SER A 357 9.56 -3.09 -7.72
N GLN A 358 8.24 -3.15 -7.75
CA GLN A 358 7.36 -2.13 -8.32
C GLN A 358 7.08 -0.97 -7.34
N GLY A 359 7.66 -1.03 -6.13
CA GLY A 359 7.48 0.01 -5.11
C GLY A 359 6.11 -0.02 -4.46
N HIS A 360 5.39 -1.14 -4.50
CA HIS A 360 4.08 -1.28 -3.86
C HIS A 360 4.18 -1.37 -2.34
N TRP A 361 5.28 -1.89 -1.81
CA TRP A 361 5.57 -1.95 -0.39
C TRP A 361 7.07 -2.05 -0.13
N GLU A 362 7.49 -1.78 1.10
CA GLU A 362 8.85 -1.96 1.58
C GLU A 362 8.87 -2.49 3.02
N TYR A 363 9.94 -3.20 3.39
CA TYR A 363 10.21 -3.55 4.78
C TYR A 363 11.14 -2.51 5.41
N ARG A 364 10.68 -1.86 6.48
CA ARG A 364 11.44 -0.87 7.22
C ARG A 364 12.08 -1.49 8.45
N THR A 365 13.32 -1.92 8.30
CA THR A 365 14.05 -2.67 9.35
C THR A 365 14.17 -1.91 10.67
N ALA A 366 14.34 -0.59 10.66
CA ALA A 366 14.49 0.21 11.88
C ALA A 366 13.21 0.23 12.73
N GLN A 367 12.03 0.17 12.10
CA GLN A 367 10.73 0.18 12.76
C GLN A 367 10.11 -1.22 12.89
N ASN A 368 10.73 -2.24 12.28
CA ASN A 368 10.19 -3.58 12.13
C ASN A 368 8.74 -3.60 11.61
N GLU A 369 8.51 -2.90 10.50
CA GLU A 369 7.18 -2.77 9.88
C GLU A 369 7.25 -2.99 8.37
N VAL A 370 6.14 -3.44 7.79
CA VAL A 370 5.88 -3.33 6.36
C VAL A 370 5.17 -2.00 6.10
N PHE A 371 5.67 -1.25 5.14
CA PHE A 371 5.05 -0.01 4.67
C PHE A 371 4.45 -0.24 3.29
N ILE A 372 3.18 0.09 3.08
CA ILE A 372 2.47 -0.08 1.81
C ILE A 372 2.26 1.28 1.14
N PHE A 373 2.63 1.39 -0.13
CA PHE A 373 2.40 2.57 -0.97
C PHE A 373 1.08 2.38 -1.72
N PHE A 374 -0.05 2.64 -1.05
CA PHE A 374 -1.39 2.42 -1.60
C PHE A 374 -1.63 3.15 -2.92
N GLU A 375 -1.04 4.34 -3.06
CA GLU A 375 -1.11 5.19 -4.24
C GLU A 375 -0.38 4.63 -5.47
N ARG A 376 0.45 3.60 -5.29
CA ARG A 376 1.19 2.93 -6.38
C ARG A 376 0.58 1.62 -6.80
N LEU A 377 -0.50 1.20 -6.15
CA LEU A 377 -1.13 -0.08 -6.44
C LEU A 377 -1.86 -0.04 -7.79
N PRO A 378 -1.84 -1.13 -8.56
CA PRO A 378 -2.53 -1.19 -9.85
C PRO A 378 -4.05 -1.36 -9.74
N PHE A 379 -4.60 -1.23 -8.52
CA PHE A 379 -6.02 -1.37 -8.22
C PHE A 379 -6.39 -0.53 -7.00
N GLN A 380 -7.68 -0.21 -6.92
CA GLN A 380 -8.23 0.56 -5.81
C GLN A 380 -8.45 -0.35 -4.59
N VAL A 381 -7.96 0.10 -3.45
CA VAL A 381 -8.12 -0.58 -2.16
C VAL A 381 -9.32 0.00 -1.42
N LYS A 382 -10.16 -0.86 -0.85
CA LYS A 382 -11.38 -0.47 -0.15
C LYS A 382 -11.45 -1.02 1.26
N ALA A 383 -12.34 -0.43 2.06
CA ALA A 383 -12.67 -0.95 3.37
C ALA A 383 -13.14 -2.42 3.29
N GLY A 384 -12.69 -3.23 4.25
CA GLY A 384 -12.97 -4.66 4.30
C GLY A 384 -11.97 -5.53 3.53
N ASP A 385 -11.15 -4.96 2.65
CA ASP A 385 -10.04 -5.69 2.05
C ASP A 385 -9.07 -6.18 3.14
N THR A 386 -8.52 -7.37 2.96
CA THR A 386 -7.60 -7.99 3.91
C THR A 386 -6.18 -7.96 3.36
N ILE A 387 -5.29 -7.31 4.11
CA ILE A 387 -3.85 -7.36 3.89
C ILE A 387 -3.32 -8.59 4.61
N THR A 388 -2.65 -9.48 3.88
CA THR A 388 -1.97 -10.65 4.43
C THR A 388 -0.47 -10.49 4.25
N ILE A 389 0.26 -10.51 5.36
CA ILE A 389 1.73 -10.53 5.37
C ILE A 389 2.18 -11.90 5.88
N ARG A 390 2.91 -12.64 5.04
CA ARG A 390 3.52 -13.92 5.39
C ARG A 390 5.04 -13.78 5.38
N TYR A 391 5.72 -14.29 6.40
CA TYR A 391 7.19 -14.22 6.47
C TYR A 391 7.80 -15.31 7.36
N GLU A 392 9.05 -15.66 7.09
CA GLU A 392 9.88 -16.47 7.98
C GLU A 392 10.53 -15.60 9.05
N ARG A 393 10.70 -16.15 10.25
CA ARG A 393 11.39 -15.46 11.34
C ARG A 393 12.89 -15.40 11.05
N ALA A 394 13.53 -14.25 11.31
CA ALA A 394 14.98 -14.16 11.30
C ALA A 394 15.55 -15.17 12.31
N ASP A 395 16.57 -15.92 11.88
CA ASP A 395 17.30 -16.80 12.78
C ASP A 395 17.99 -15.91 13.82
N ARG A 396 17.61 -16.06 15.10
CA ARG A 396 18.45 -15.55 16.17
C ARG A 396 19.74 -16.36 16.10
N ARG A 397 20.77 -15.85 15.41
CA ARG A 397 22.14 -16.24 15.78
C ARG A 397 22.19 -16.02 17.30
N LEU A 398 22.50 -17.08 18.03
CA LEU A 398 22.85 -16.99 19.44
C LEU A 398 24.03 -16.02 19.53
N ALA A 399 23.74 -14.74 19.71
CA ALA A 399 24.72 -13.72 20.03
C ALA A 399 25.05 -13.89 21.51
N THR A 400 25.76 -14.97 21.86
CA THR A 400 26.49 -15.11 23.12
C THR A 400 27.34 -16.36 23.07
N LEU A 401 28.64 -16.15 22.81
CA LEU A 401 29.76 -16.57 23.66
C LEU A 401 31.02 -15.94 23.03
N ARG A 402 31.34 -14.73 23.47
CA ARG A 402 32.71 -14.22 23.50
C ARG A 402 33.12 -14.11 24.96
#